data_AF-A0A939A6G2-F1
#
_entry.id   AF-A0A939A6G2-F1
#
_cell.length_a   1.000
_cell.length_b   1.000
_cell.length_c   1.000
_cell.angle_alpha   90.00
_cell.angle_beta   90.00
_cell.angle_gamma   90.00
#
_symmetry.space_group_name_H-M   'P 1'
#
loop_
_entity.id
_entity.type
_entity.pdbx_description
1 polymer ?
#
loop_
_entity_poly.entity_id
_entity_poly.type
_entity_poly.pdbx_seq_one_letter_code
_entity_poly.pdbx_strand_id
1 'polypeptide(L)'
;MRLLTTLAAVLGLALAAPVYAGDAAEAKKDAKEAKKDAKEAKKDAKEAKKDLKEAKKDLKEAKKDAKEADTKEEKKEAVKDAKEAKKDLKEAKKDLKEAKKDAKEAKKDAKEAKKDAKDAKDAKGEKKDK
;
A
#
# COMPACT_ATOMS: atom_id res chain seq x y z
N MET A 1 14.11 -5.49 -11.20
CA MET A 1 14.33 -5.15 -9.77
C MET A 1 12.97 -5.22 -9.07
N ARG A 2 12.74 -6.21 -8.20
CA ARG A 2 11.51 -6.31 -7.39
C ARG A 2 11.93 -6.27 -5.92
N LEU A 3 11.84 -5.10 -5.31
CA LEU A 3 11.98 -4.93 -3.87
C LEU A 3 10.63 -5.29 -3.25
N LEU A 4 10.38 -6.60 -3.11
CA LEU A 4 9.33 -7.12 -2.24
C LEU A 4 9.78 -6.92 -0.79
N THR A 5 9.57 -5.72 -0.26
CA THR A 5 9.77 -5.44 1.17
C THR A 5 8.57 -5.98 1.92
N THR A 6 8.72 -7.19 2.44
CA THR A 6 7.87 -7.76 3.48
C THR A 6 7.93 -6.88 4.73
N LEU A 7 6.91 -6.05 4.95
CA LEU A 7 6.76 -5.35 6.22
C LEU A 7 6.15 -6.33 7.22
N ALA A 8 6.99 -6.85 8.11
CA ALA A 8 6.59 -7.71 9.20
C ALA A 8 5.73 -6.90 10.18
N ALA A 9 4.44 -7.23 10.27
CA ALA A 9 3.56 -6.76 11.33
C ALA A 9 4.01 -7.40 12.66
N VAL A 10 4.73 -6.63 13.47
CA VAL A 10 5.09 -7.02 14.84
C VAL A 10 3.87 -6.80 15.72
N LEU A 11 3.17 -7.87 16.07
CA LEU A 11 2.02 -7.84 16.96
C LEU A 11 2.36 -8.49 18.31
N GLY A 12 2.30 -7.67 19.37
CA GLY A 12 1.78 -8.04 20.68
C GLY A 12 2.77 -8.65 21.69
N LEU A 13 3.23 -7.83 22.64
CA LEU A 13 3.67 -8.32 23.94
C LEU A 13 2.82 -7.65 25.03
N ALA A 14 1.94 -8.42 25.66
CA ALA A 14 1.20 -8.03 26.85
C ALA A 14 1.98 -8.48 28.10
N LEU A 15 2.13 -7.61 29.12
CA LEU A 15 2.15 -7.94 30.56
C LEU A 15 2.28 -6.68 31.45
N ALA A 16 1.28 -6.51 32.33
CA ALA A 16 1.21 -5.87 33.66
C ALA A 16 1.94 -4.53 34.01
N ALA A 17 1.12 -3.52 34.41
CA ALA A 17 1.30 -2.23 35.14
C ALA A 17 2.70 -1.76 35.64
N PRO A 18 3.03 -0.44 35.67
CA PRO A 18 2.19 0.76 35.66
C PRO A 18 2.39 1.58 34.36
N VAL A 19 1.62 1.28 33.32
CA VAL A 19 1.95 1.68 31.94
C VAL A 19 1.21 2.94 31.45
N TYR A 20 0.39 3.59 32.28
CA TYR A 20 -0.60 4.57 31.79
C TYR A 20 -0.07 5.88 31.16
N ALA A 21 1.16 6.31 31.45
CA ALA A 21 1.80 7.42 30.72
C ALA A 21 2.54 6.93 29.46
N GLY A 22 3.03 5.68 29.50
CA GLY A 22 3.59 4.97 28.35
C GLY A 22 2.53 4.73 27.30
N ASP A 23 1.36 4.20 27.67
CA ASP A 23 0.22 3.89 26.81
C ASP A 23 -0.22 5.08 25.94
N ALA A 24 -0.37 6.27 26.52
CA ALA A 24 -0.80 7.44 25.76
C ALA A 24 0.31 7.99 24.84
N ALA A 25 1.59 7.79 25.19
CA ALA A 25 2.72 8.17 24.36
C ALA A 25 2.96 7.16 23.23
N GLU A 26 2.76 5.87 23.52
CA GLU A 26 2.85 4.74 22.60
C GLU A 26 1.71 4.80 21.57
N ALA A 27 0.46 4.98 22.00
CA ALA A 27 -0.67 5.17 21.09
C ALA A 27 -0.50 6.40 20.16
N LYS A 28 0.18 7.46 20.64
CA LYS A 28 0.54 8.62 19.79
C LYS A 28 1.63 8.27 18.77
N LYS A 29 2.59 7.42 19.15
CA LYS A 29 3.65 6.93 18.27
C LYS A 29 3.05 6.01 17.21
N ASP A 30 2.19 5.09 17.59
CA ASP A 30 1.50 4.17 16.67
C ASP A 30 0.62 4.94 15.68
N ALA A 31 -0.12 5.95 16.16
CA ALA A 31 -0.89 6.84 15.28
C ALA A 31 -0.01 7.63 14.31
N LYS A 32 1.27 7.87 14.63
CA LYS A 32 2.23 8.53 13.74
C LYS A 32 2.81 7.54 12.73
N GLU A 33 3.07 6.31 13.14
CA GLU A 33 3.52 5.21 12.26
C GLU A 33 2.43 4.85 11.25
N ALA A 34 1.20 4.58 11.68
CA ALA A 34 0.06 4.33 10.79
C ALA A 34 -0.19 5.48 9.78
N LYS A 35 0.11 6.73 10.15
CA LYS A 35 0.07 7.88 9.23
C LYS A 35 1.19 7.86 8.19
N LYS A 36 2.38 7.36 8.53
CA LYS A 36 3.48 7.17 7.57
C LYS A 36 3.12 6.04 6.61
N ASP A 37 2.64 4.91 7.10
CA ASP A 37 2.27 3.76 6.28
C ASP A 37 1.16 4.14 5.30
N ALA A 38 0.15 4.88 5.76
CA ALA A 38 -0.89 5.41 4.86
C ALA A 38 -0.35 6.37 3.78
N LYS A 39 0.75 7.09 4.03
CA LYS A 39 1.40 7.94 3.02
C LYS A 39 2.21 7.09 2.04
N GLU A 40 2.89 6.05 2.50
CA GLU A 40 3.65 5.12 1.67
C GLU A 40 2.71 4.35 0.74
N ALA A 41 1.67 3.72 1.27
CA ALA A 41 0.64 3.05 0.47
C ALA A 41 -0.01 3.97 -0.58
N LYS A 42 -0.12 5.28 -0.29
CA LYS A 42 -0.60 6.28 -1.25
C LYS A 42 0.41 6.59 -2.36
N LYS A 43 1.72 6.56 -2.06
CA LYS A 43 2.78 6.68 -3.07
C LYS A 43 2.79 5.44 -3.96
N ASP A 44 2.75 4.25 -3.38
CA ASP A 44 2.76 2.99 -4.13
C ASP A 44 1.54 2.91 -5.06
N ALA A 45 0.37 3.29 -4.56
CA ALA A 45 -0.84 3.38 -5.40
C ALA A 45 -0.74 4.42 -6.52
N LYS A 46 0.13 5.45 -6.41
CA LYS A 46 0.40 6.39 -7.52
C LYS A 46 1.37 5.80 -8.53
N GLU A 47 2.40 5.09 -8.06
CA GLU A 47 3.38 4.42 -8.93
C GLU A 47 2.70 3.31 -9.75
N ALA A 48 1.96 2.41 -9.10
CA ALA A 48 1.19 1.37 -9.80
C ALA A 48 0.18 1.94 -10.84
N LYS A 49 -0.33 3.16 -10.62
CA LYS A 49 -1.17 3.86 -11.62
C LYS A 49 -0.39 4.39 -12.80
N LYS A 50 0.86 4.84 -12.60
CA LYS A 50 1.76 5.25 -13.70
C LYS A 50 2.12 4.03 -14.53
N ASP A 51 2.51 2.93 -13.90
CA ASP A 51 2.89 1.68 -14.58
C ASP A 51 1.71 1.13 -15.40
N LEU A 52 0.50 1.18 -14.84
CA LEU A 52 -0.71 0.80 -15.57
C LEU A 52 -0.99 1.70 -16.78
N LYS A 53 -0.60 2.98 -16.72
CA LYS A 53 -0.73 3.91 -17.85
C LYS A 53 0.32 3.63 -18.92
N GLU A 54 1.54 3.29 -18.52
CA GLU A 54 2.63 2.92 -19.43
C GLU A 54 2.33 1.61 -20.14
N ALA A 55 2.03 0.53 -19.41
CA ALA A 55 1.65 -0.76 -20.01
C ALA A 55 0.44 -0.67 -20.96
N LYS A 56 -0.48 0.29 -20.75
CA LYS A 56 -1.58 0.58 -21.68
C LYS A 56 -1.12 1.27 -22.96
N LYS A 57 -0.12 2.14 -22.89
CA LYS A 57 0.49 2.78 -24.06
C LYS A 57 1.23 1.73 -24.87
N ASP A 58 2.05 0.89 -24.22
CA ASP A 58 2.83 -0.15 -24.90
C ASP A 58 1.91 -1.15 -25.60
N LEU A 59 0.80 -1.54 -24.94
CA LEU A 59 -0.22 -2.39 -25.59
C LEU A 59 -0.90 -1.70 -26.79
N LYS A 60 -1.02 -0.37 -26.78
CA LYS A 60 -1.60 0.37 -27.92
C LYS A 60 -0.59 0.45 -29.06
N GLU A 61 0.68 0.64 -28.76
CA GLU A 61 1.80 0.67 -29.71
C GLU A 61 1.99 -0.70 -30.37
N ALA A 62 2.12 -1.77 -29.59
CA ALA A 62 2.21 -3.13 -30.13
C ALA A 62 1.01 -3.51 -31.03
N LYS A 63 -0.19 -2.98 -30.74
CA LYS A 63 -1.36 -3.16 -31.61
C LYS A 63 -1.29 -2.35 -32.91
N LYS A 64 -0.64 -1.19 -32.87
CA LYS A 64 -0.38 -0.36 -34.05
C LYS A 64 0.68 -1.05 -34.92
N ASP A 65 1.77 -1.50 -34.33
CA ASP A 65 2.85 -2.21 -35.03
C ASP A 65 2.32 -3.50 -35.67
N ALA A 66 1.47 -4.26 -34.96
CA ALA A 66 0.82 -5.43 -35.53
C ALA A 66 -0.07 -5.13 -36.77
N LYS A 67 -0.61 -3.91 -36.87
CA LYS A 67 -1.41 -3.46 -38.04
C LYS A 67 -0.53 -2.96 -39.18
N GLU A 68 0.60 -2.33 -38.87
CA GLU A 68 1.55 -1.78 -39.84
C GLU A 68 2.57 -2.82 -40.32
N ALA A 69 2.67 -3.97 -39.66
CA ALA A 69 3.58 -5.05 -40.02
C ALA A 69 3.24 -5.70 -41.37
N ASP A 70 4.24 -5.72 -42.26
CA ASP A 70 4.13 -6.29 -43.60
C ASP A 70 4.65 -7.74 -43.65
N THR A 71 5.56 -8.09 -42.75
CA THR A 71 6.17 -9.42 -42.67
C THR A 71 5.55 -10.31 -41.59
N LYS A 72 5.79 -11.62 -41.68
CA LYS A 72 5.36 -12.57 -40.66
C LYS A 72 6.17 -12.42 -39.37
N GLU A 73 7.43 -12.04 -39.50
CA GLU A 73 8.38 -11.83 -38.41
C GLU A 73 7.96 -10.62 -37.56
N GLU A 74 7.68 -9.47 -38.17
CA GLU A 74 7.19 -8.27 -37.48
C GLU A 74 5.85 -8.54 -36.77
N LYS A 75 4.93 -9.27 -37.41
CA LYS A 75 3.67 -9.68 -36.77
C LYS A 75 3.90 -10.54 -35.52
N LYS A 76 4.90 -11.43 -35.55
CA LYS A 76 5.24 -12.25 -34.37
C LYS A 76 5.83 -11.39 -33.26
N GLU A 77 6.67 -10.42 -33.60
CA GLU A 77 7.27 -9.49 -32.64
C GLU A 77 6.20 -8.64 -31.96
N ALA A 78 5.33 -7.98 -32.74
CA ALA A 78 4.23 -7.19 -32.20
C ALA A 78 3.27 -8.03 -31.31
N VAL A 79 3.08 -9.31 -31.62
CA VAL A 79 2.33 -10.24 -30.76
C VAL A 79 3.05 -10.56 -29.45
N LYS A 80 4.38 -10.67 -29.45
CA LYS A 80 5.18 -10.83 -28.22
C LYS A 80 5.09 -9.58 -27.37
N ASP A 81 5.27 -8.40 -27.95
CA ASP A 81 5.21 -7.12 -27.23
C ASP A 81 3.82 -6.92 -26.61
N ALA A 82 2.76 -7.21 -27.37
CA ALA A 82 1.40 -7.18 -26.85
C ALA A 82 1.15 -8.19 -25.71
N LYS A 83 1.89 -9.31 -25.66
CA LYS A 83 1.82 -10.26 -24.54
C LYS A 83 2.59 -9.76 -23.33
N GLU A 84 3.73 -9.12 -23.51
CA GLU A 84 4.51 -8.49 -22.42
C GLU A 84 3.73 -7.34 -21.80
N ALA A 85 3.25 -6.39 -22.59
CA ALA A 85 2.43 -5.29 -22.09
C ALA A 85 1.16 -5.77 -21.34
N LYS A 86 0.58 -6.90 -21.73
CA LYS A 86 -0.53 -7.54 -20.99
C LYS A 86 -0.10 -8.12 -19.65
N LYS A 87 1.11 -8.68 -19.54
CA LYS A 87 1.67 -9.16 -18.26
C LYS A 87 1.92 -7.97 -17.34
N ASP A 88 2.54 -6.91 -17.84
CA ASP A 88 2.84 -5.70 -17.05
C ASP A 88 1.56 -5.05 -16.53
N LEU A 89 0.52 -4.98 -17.38
CA LEU A 89 -0.80 -4.49 -16.97
C LEU A 89 -1.44 -5.36 -15.88
N LYS A 90 -1.19 -6.68 -15.87
CA LYS A 90 -1.66 -7.59 -14.83
C LYS A 90 -0.90 -7.38 -13.53
N GLU A 91 0.41 -7.16 -13.58
CA GLU A 91 1.26 -6.87 -12.42
C GLU A 91 0.89 -5.54 -11.80
N ALA A 92 0.87 -4.44 -12.57
CA ALA A 92 0.48 -3.12 -12.06
C ALA A 92 -0.93 -3.09 -11.43
N LYS A 93 -1.85 -3.95 -11.92
CA LYS A 93 -3.17 -4.12 -11.29
C LYS A 93 -3.11 -4.83 -9.94
N LYS A 94 -2.21 -5.80 -9.76
CA LYS A 94 -1.99 -6.48 -8.47
C LYS A 94 -1.39 -5.49 -7.48
N ASP A 95 -0.35 -4.77 -7.89
CA ASP A 95 0.34 -3.79 -7.04
C ASP A 95 -0.64 -2.70 -6.57
N LEU A 96 -1.50 -2.21 -7.47
CA LEU A 96 -2.55 -1.26 -7.11
C LEU A 96 -3.59 -1.86 -6.13
N LYS A 97 -3.85 -3.17 -6.18
CA LYS A 97 -4.76 -3.84 -5.25
C LYS A 97 -4.11 -3.99 -3.87
N GLU A 98 -2.83 -4.35 -3.82
CA GLU A 98 -2.03 -4.46 -2.60
C GLU A 98 -1.91 -3.10 -1.91
N ALA A 99 -1.47 -2.06 -2.61
CA ALA A 99 -1.38 -0.70 -2.06
C ALA A 99 -2.73 -0.18 -1.51
N LYS A 100 -3.87 -0.60 -2.09
CA LYS A 100 -5.21 -0.28 -1.56
C LYS A 100 -5.53 -1.05 -0.28
N LYS A 101 -5.07 -2.29 -0.15
CA LYS A 101 -5.23 -3.12 1.05
C LYS A 101 -4.42 -2.50 2.19
N ASP A 102 -3.16 -2.16 1.93
CA ASP A 102 -2.25 -1.57 2.92
C ASP A 102 -2.78 -0.21 3.41
N ALA A 103 -3.27 0.63 2.49
CA ALA A 103 -3.92 1.89 2.86
C ALA A 103 -5.18 1.69 3.73
N LYS A 104 -5.90 0.57 3.58
CA LYS A 104 -7.08 0.24 4.39
C LYS A 104 -6.66 -0.24 5.79
N GLU A 105 -5.61 -1.04 5.87
CA GLU A 105 -5.03 -1.54 7.12
C GLU A 105 -4.45 -0.39 7.94
N ALA A 106 -3.58 0.45 7.36
CA ALA A 106 -3.05 1.64 8.01
C ALA A 106 -4.15 2.61 8.51
N LYS A 107 -5.29 2.67 7.81
CA LYS A 107 -6.45 3.46 8.27
C LYS A 107 -7.17 2.83 9.47
N LYS A 108 -7.20 1.50 9.56
CA LYS A 108 -7.76 0.77 10.70
C LYS A 108 -6.86 0.95 11.92
N ASP A 109 -5.56 0.78 11.76
CA ASP A 109 -4.57 0.93 12.84
C ASP A 109 -4.57 2.37 13.37
N ALA A 110 -4.63 3.37 12.47
CA ALA A 110 -4.77 4.76 12.88
C ALA A 110 -6.08 5.08 13.63
N LYS A 111 -7.14 4.29 13.47
CA LYS A 111 -8.39 4.44 14.23
C LYS A 111 -8.27 3.77 15.60
N GLU A 112 -7.67 2.59 15.65
CA GLU A 112 -7.43 1.84 16.90
C GLU A 112 -6.51 2.65 17.82
N ALA A 113 -5.35 3.10 17.33
CA ALA A 113 -4.44 3.96 18.10
C ALA A 113 -5.09 5.28 18.59
N LYS A 114 -6.05 5.85 17.84
CA LYS A 114 -6.81 7.01 18.29
C LYS A 114 -7.79 6.68 19.41
N LYS A 115 -8.41 5.51 19.36
CA LYS A 115 -9.31 5.03 20.40
C LYS A 115 -8.53 4.78 21.68
N ASP A 116 -7.41 4.07 21.58
CA ASP A 116 -6.55 3.76 22.72
C ASP A 116 -6.01 5.04 23.39
N ALA A 117 -5.59 6.03 22.58
CA ALA A 117 -5.18 7.33 23.09
C ALA A 117 -6.32 8.11 23.79
N LYS A 118 -7.58 7.90 23.38
CA LYS A 118 -8.74 8.51 24.03
C LYS A 118 -9.05 7.80 25.35
N ASP A 119 -9.12 6.48 25.32
CA ASP A 119 -9.42 5.65 26.49
C ASP A 119 -8.36 5.86 27.59
N ALA A 120 -7.07 5.96 27.23
CA ALA A 120 -5.99 6.30 28.15
C ALA A 120 -6.12 7.73 28.75
N LYS A 121 -6.68 8.68 27.99
CA LYS A 121 -6.91 10.06 28.47
C LYS A 121 -8.10 10.11 29.42
N ASP A 122 -9.19 9.42 29.11
CA ASP A 122 -10.41 9.40 29.91
C ASP A 122 -10.16 8.71 31.27
N ALA A 123 -9.41 7.60 31.28
CA ALA A 123 -8.96 6.92 32.51
C ALA A 123 -8.07 7.81 33.42
N LYS A 124 -7.39 8.82 32.86
CA LYS A 124 -6.61 9.81 33.61
C LYS A 124 -7.48 10.92 34.20
N GLY A 125 -8.62 11.23 33.57
CA GLY A 125 -9.60 12.21 34.06
C GLY A 125 -10.33 11.70 35.30
N GLU A 126 -10.87 10.48 35.25
CA GLU A 126 -11.65 9.89 36.36
C GLU A 126 -10.85 9.70 37.67
N LYS A 127 -9.52 9.59 37.60
CA LYS A 127 -8.66 9.50 38.80
C LYS A 127 -8.21 10.84 39.38
N LYS A 128 -8.44 11.96 38.68
CA LYS A 128 -8.17 13.30 39.21
C LYS A 128 -9.34 13.88 40.00
N ASP A 129 -10.54 13.37 39.75
CA ASP A 129 -11.78 13.82 40.37
C ASP A 129 -12.18 12.96 41.60
N LYS A 130 -11.26 12.14 42.11
CA LYS A 130 -11.44 11.25 43.26
C LYS A 130 -10.30 11.42 44.26
#